data_AF-A0A7H0F2T2-F1
#
_entry.id   AF-A0A7H0F2T2-F1
#
_cell.length_a   1.000
_cell.length_b   1.000
_cell.length_c   1.000
_cell.angle_alpha   90.00
_cell.angle_beta   90.00
_cell.angle_gamma   90.00
#
_symmetry.space_group_name_H-M   'P 1'
#
loop_
_entity.id
_entity.type
_entity.pdbx_description
1 polymer ?
#
loop_
_entity_poly.entity_id
_entity_poly.type
_entity_poly.pdbx_seq_one_letter_code
_entity_poly.pdbx_strand_id
1 'polypeptide(L)'
;MGLFDRLKRVISANLNDLVNKAEDPEKMLEQALLEMQEDLVELRQGVAQAIAAQKRTEKQYNDAASEVNKWQRNAQLAVQKGDENLARQALERKKSANETSIALKTSLDQQITQVETLKKSLIQLESKIAEYKNKKDMLRARITAAKAQEQIGSMVTNMNSNSAMAAFERMEEKVLMQEARAQSTAELVGADLDSQFARLEGSSDIDDELAALKASILSPAPTPKGELPPAESSSSSQKDQSKFAEPVDAELEELRKQLDKL
;
A
#
# COMPACT_ATOMS: atom_id res chain seq x y z
N MET A 1 23.40 -29.53 6.69
CA MET A 1 22.28 -28.73 6.12
C MET A 1 22.82 -27.35 5.82
N GLY A 2 23.11 -27.04 4.55
CA GLY A 2 23.78 -25.80 4.16
C GLY A 2 22.85 -24.59 4.10
N LEU A 3 23.40 -23.38 4.16
CA LEU A 3 22.71 -22.10 3.91
C LEU A 3 21.89 -22.15 2.60
N PHE A 4 22.40 -22.86 1.59
CA PHE A 4 21.73 -23.06 0.31
C PHE A 4 20.46 -23.93 0.39
N ASP A 5 20.45 -24.96 1.25
CA ASP A 5 19.24 -25.77 1.52
C ASP A 5 18.20 -24.96 2.28
N ARG A 6 18.64 -24.08 3.18
CA ARG A 6 17.74 -23.15 3.88
C ARG A 6 17.13 -22.15 2.90
N LEU A 7 17.94 -21.58 2.01
CA LEU A 7 17.50 -20.67 0.95
C LEU A 7 16.51 -21.34 -0.01
N LYS A 8 16.83 -22.56 -0.46
CA LYS A 8 15.96 -23.36 -1.33
C LYS A 8 14.65 -23.70 -0.61
N ARG A 9 14.71 -24.02 0.69
CA ARG A 9 13.53 -24.27 1.53
C ARG A 9 12.69 -23.02 1.73
N VAL A 10 13.28 -21.84 1.90
CA VAL A 10 12.52 -20.57 1.97
C VAL A 10 11.84 -20.26 0.64
N ILE A 11 12.47 -20.61 -0.49
CA ILE A 11 11.87 -20.47 -1.83
C ILE A 11 10.80 -21.54 -2.10
N SER A 12 10.97 -22.77 -1.59
CA SER A 12 10.11 -23.91 -1.90
C SER A 12 9.07 -24.24 -0.83
N ALA A 13 9.14 -23.65 0.36
CA ALA A 13 8.20 -23.89 1.43
C ALA A 13 6.91 -23.12 1.17
N ASN A 14 5.99 -23.80 0.49
CA ASN A 14 4.58 -23.84 0.85
C ASN A 14 3.93 -22.49 1.20
N LEU A 15 3.72 -21.67 0.17
CA LEU A 15 2.71 -20.62 0.17
C LEU A 15 1.27 -21.16 0.35
N ASN A 16 1.06 -22.48 0.32
CA ASN A 16 -0.27 -23.09 0.37
C ASN A 16 -0.70 -23.61 1.76
N ASP A 17 0.24 -23.99 2.64
CA ASP A 17 -0.08 -24.60 3.96
C ASP A 17 0.02 -23.62 5.14
N LEU A 18 0.70 -22.48 4.98
CA LEU A 18 0.87 -21.48 6.06
C LEU A 18 -0.31 -20.50 6.19
N VAL A 19 -1.16 -20.40 5.17
CA VAL A 19 -2.32 -19.48 5.16
C VAL A 19 -3.40 -19.92 6.14
N ASN A 20 -3.54 -21.21 6.40
CA ASN A 20 -4.64 -21.75 7.21
C ASN A 20 -4.34 -21.84 8.72
N LYS A 21 -3.12 -21.47 9.17
CA LYS A 21 -2.67 -21.71 10.56
C LYS A 21 -1.86 -20.59 11.22
N ALA A 22 -1.58 -19.49 10.52
CA ALA A 22 -0.86 -18.36 11.09
C ALA A 22 -1.84 -17.43 11.82
N GLU A 23 -1.73 -17.33 13.15
CA GLU A 23 -2.45 -16.34 13.97
C GLU A 23 -2.14 -14.89 13.57
N ASP A 24 -1.00 -14.62 12.90
CA ASP A 24 -0.62 -13.29 12.43
C ASP A 24 0.33 -13.36 11.21
N PRO A 25 -0.17 -13.45 9.96
CA PRO A 25 0.64 -13.62 8.76
C PRO A 25 1.60 -12.44 8.50
N GLU A 26 1.29 -11.26 9.01
CA GLU A 26 2.13 -10.06 8.93
C GLU A 26 3.45 -10.25 9.71
N LYS A 27 3.38 -10.78 10.93
CA LYS A 27 4.56 -11.02 11.78
C LYS A 27 5.45 -12.11 11.22
N MET A 28 4.88 -13.17 10.66
CA MET A 28 5.66 -14.25 10.04
C MET A 28 6.44 -13.77 8.82
N LEU A 29 5.83 -12.94 7.97
CA LEU A 29 6.52 -12.33 6.82
C LEU A 29 7.63 -11.37 7.26
N GLU A 30 7.39 -10.61 8.33
CA GLU A 30 8.39 -9.71 8.90
C GLU A 30 9.59 -10.47 9.47
N GLN A 31 9.34 -11.53 10.23
CA GLN A 31 10.39 -12.39 10.77
C GLN A 31 11.19 -13.08 9.65
N ALA A 32 10.51 -13.62 8.63
CA ALA A 32 11.19 -14.23 7.49
C ALA A 32 12.07 -13.22 6.74
N LEU A 33 11.61 -11.97 6.57
CA LEU A 33 12.41 -10.92 5.94
C LEU A 33 13.64 -10.55 6.77
N LEU A 34 13.52 -10.51 8.10
CA LEU A 34 14.65 -10.28 9.02
C LEU A 34 15.68 -11.41 8.93
N GLU A 35 15.24 -12.67 9.00
CA GLU A 35 16.12 -13.83 8.86
C GLU A 35 16.86 -13.82 7.50
N MET A 36 16.16 -13.48 6.41
CA MET A 36 16.78 -13.34 5.09
C MET A 36 17.82 -12.20 5.02
N GLN A 37 17.60 -11.10 5.76
CA GLN A 37 18.55 -9.98 5.83
C GLN A 37 19.79 -10.35 6.65
N GLU A 38 19.64 -11.09 7.74
CA GLU A 38 20.75 -11.62 8.53
C GLU A 38 21.58 -12.61 7.70
N ASP A 39 20.92 -13.58 7.06
CA ASP A 39 21.57 -14.53 6.15
C ASP A 39 22.30 -13.82 4.99
N LEU A 40 21.76 -12.70 4.49
CA LEU A 40 22.41 -11.90 3.46
C LEU A 40 23.71 -11.27 3.97
N VAL A 41 23.75 -10.79 5.22
CA VAL A 41 24.97 -10.24 5.83
C VAL A 41 26.03 -11.32 5.97
N GLU A 42 25.65 -12.50 6.48
CA GLU A 42 26.59 -13.64 6.59
C GLU A 42 27.11 -14.07 5.21
N LEU A 43 26.24 -14.15 4.21
CA LEU A 43 26.63 -14.49 2.84
C LEU A 43 27.61 -13.45 2.28
N ARG A 44 27.34 -12.14 2.46
CA ARG A 44 28.26 -11.07 2.04
C ARG A 44 29.63 -11.22 2.68
N GLN A 45 29.68 -11.55 3.97
CA GLN A 45 30.95 -11.81 4.67
C GLN A 45 31.67 -13.03 4.12
N GLY A 46 30.96 -14.14 3.88
CA GLY A 46 31.54 -15.34 3.26
C GLY A 46 32.08 -15.08 1.85
N VAL A 47 31.36 -14.32 1.03
CA VAL A 47 31.84 -13.90 -0.30
C VAL A 47 33.06 -12.99 -0.19
N ALA A 48 33.10 -12.06 0.76
CA ALA A 48 34.27 -11.21 0.99
C ALA A 48 35.50 -12.04 1.40
N GLN A 49 35.33 -13.04 2.27
CA GLN A 49 36.40 -13.97 2.64
C GLN A 49 36.90 -14.79 1.44
N ALA A 50 35.99 -15.27 0.58
CA ALA A 50 36.36 -15.99 -0.64
C ALA A 50 37.15 -15.09 -1.62
N ILE A 51 36.74 -13.82 -1.79
CA ILE A 51 37.47 -12.83 -2.59
C ILE A 51 38.87 -12.58 -1.99
N ALA A 52 38.97 -12.46 -0.67
CA ALA A 52 40.26 -12.25 0.00
C ALA A 52 41.20 -13.45 -0.20
N ALA A 53 40.68 -14.67 -0.08
CA ALA A 53 41.43 -15.89 -0.37
C ALA A 53 41.90 -15.94 -1.83
N GLN A 54 41.01 -15.62 -2.78
CA GLN A 54 41.36 -15.50 -4.20
C GLN A 54 42.50 -14.49 -4.42
N LYS A 55 42.40 -13.29 -3.84
CA LYS A 55 43.42 -12.24 -3.95
C LYS A 55 44.76 -12.67 -3.37
N ARG A 56 44.75 -13.45 -2.30
CA ARG A 56 45.97 -14.03 -1.72
C ARG A 56 46.63 -15.02 -2.67
N THR A 57 45.86 -15.94 -3.26
CA THR A 57 46.37 -16.88 -4.27
C THR A 57 46.90 -16.15 -5.50
N GLU A 58 46.20 -15.11 -5.96
CA GLU A 58 46.61 -14.26 -7.08
C GLU A 58 47.96 -13.60 -6.80
N LYS A 59 48.16 -13.05 -5.60
CA LYS A 59 49.44 -12.49 -5.19
C LYS A 59 50.56 -13.55 -5.21
N GLN A 60 50.32 -14.73 -4.64
CA GLN A 60 51.29 -15.82 -4.64
C GLN A 60 51.66 -16.27 -6.06
N TYR A 61 50.66 -16.34 -6.96
CA TYR A 61 50.88 -16.63 -8.37
C TYR A 61 51.79 -15.59 -9.03
N ASN A 62 51.50 -14.31 -8.82
CA ASN A 62 52.29 -13.20 -9.37
C ASN A 62 53.73 -13.19 -8.83
N ASP A 63 53.91 -13.48 -7.55
CA ASP A 63 55.23 -13.60 -6.93
C ASP A 63 56.02 -14.76 -7.57
N ALA A 64 55.41 -15.94 -7.71
CA ALA A 64 56.04 -17.09 -8.38
C ALA A 64 56.37 -16.80 -9.86
N ALA A 65 55.47 -16.13 -10.59
CA ALA A 65 55.71 -15.73 -11.97
C ALA A 65 56.88 -14.72 -12.09
N SER A 66 56.99 -13.80 -11.13
CA SER A 66 58.13 -12.88 -11.03
C SER A 66 59.44 -13.62 -10.77
N GLU A 67 59.43 -14.65 -9.93
CA GLU A 67 60.60 -15.51 -9.70
C GLU A 67 61.04 -16.26 -10.96
N VAL A 68 60.10 -16.79 -11.76
CA VAL A 68 60.41 -17.40 -13.06
C VAL A 68 61.17 -16.41 -13.95
N ASN A 69 60.69 -15.18 -14.04
CA ASN A 69 61.33 -14.11 -14.83
C ASN A 69 62.71 -13.71 -14.27
N LYS A 70 62.86 -13.69 -12.95
CA LYS A 70 64.14 -13.42 -12.28
C LYS A 70 65.16 -14.52 -12.60
N TRP A 71 64.79 -15.78 -12.43
CA TRP A 71 65.70 -16.90 -12.70
C TRP A 71 66.03 -17.06 -14.18
N GLN A 72 65.09 -16.71 -15.07
CA GLN A 72 65.36 -16.62 -16.50
C GLN A 72 66.44 -15.57 -16.82
N ARG A 73 66.32 -14.37 -16.26
CA ARG A 73 67.34 -13.31 -16.45
C ARG A 73 68.69 -13.73 -15.87
N ASN A 74 68.70 -14.36 -14.70
CA ASN A 74 69.93 -14.87 -14.08
C ASN A 74 70.59 -15.96 -14.94
N ALA A 75 69.81 -16.88 -15.50
CA ALA A 75 70.34 -17.90 -16.41
C ALA A 75 70.94 -17.29 -17.66
N GLN A 76 70.27 -16.30 -18.28
CA GLN A 76 70.79 -15.57 -19.43
C GLN A 76 72.11 -14.85 -19.11
N LEU A 77 72.20 -14.19 -17.96
CA LEU A 77 73.42 -13.51 -17.51
C LEU A 77 74.57 -14.50 -17.28
N ALA A 78 74.28 -15.65 -16.67
CA ALA A 78 75.29 -16.69 -16.44
C ALA A 78 75.84 -17.26 -17.76
N VAL A 79 74.97 -17.52 -18.74
CA VAL A 79 75.38 -17.93 -20.10
C VAL A 79 76.23 -16.87 -20.78
N GLN A 80 75.85 -15.58 -20.70
CA GLN A 80 76.64 -14.49 -21.26
C GLN A 80 78.04 -14.39 -20.65
N LYS A 81 78.20 -14.76 -19.37
CA LYS A 81 79.47 -14.79 -18.66
C LYS A 81 80.25 -16.10 -18.84
N GLY A 82 79.72 -17.07 -19.59
CA GLY A 82 80.35 -18.37 -19.82
C GLY A 82 80.27 -19.33 -18.62
N ASP A 83 79.46 -19.04 -17.61
CA ASP A 83 79.32 -19.90 -16.42
C ASP A 83 78.12 -20.85 -16.58
N GLU A 84 78.36 -21.96 -17.29
CA GLU A 84 77.32 -22.96 -17.60
C GLU A 84 76.74 -23.64 -16.36
N ASN A 85 77.55 -23.81 -15.30
CA ASN A 85 77.09 -24.44 -14.07
C ASN A 85 76.09 -23.54 -13.34
N LEU A 86 76.39 -22.24 -13.25
CA LEU A 86 75.48 -21.26 -12.67
C LEU A 86 74.20 -21.11 -13.50
N ALA A 87 74.31 -21.15 -14.84
CA ALA A 87 73.16 -21.13 -15.74
C ALA A 87 72.24 -22.34 -15.52
N ARG A 88 72.80 -23.54 -15.39
CA ARG A 88 72.04 -24.78 -15.15
C ARG A 88 71.28 -24.72 -13.81
N GLN A 89 71.94 -24.25 -12.74
CA GLN A 89 71.29 -24.06 -11.43
C GLN A 89 70.16 -23.02 -11.48
N ALA A 90 70.36 -21.91 -12.19
CA ALA A 90 69.32 -20.90 -12.37
C ALA A 90 68.11 -21.45 -13.15
N LEU A 91 68.34 -22.27 -14.19
CA LEU A 91 67.26 -22.93 -14.93
C LEU A 91 66.50 -23.96 -14.09
N GLU A 92 67.17 -24.68 -13.21
CA GLU A 92 66.53 -25.61 -12.27
C GLU A 92 65.60 -24.87 -11.29
N ARG A 93 66.08 -23.76 -10.72
CA ARG A 93 65.26 -22.86 -9.89
C ARG A 93 64.07 -22.27 -10.66
N LYS A 94 64.30 -21.85 -11.92
CA LYS A 94 63.23 -21.38 -12.82
C LYS A 94 62.17 -22.45 -13.00
N LYS A 95 62.57 -23.71 -13.25
CA LYS A 95 61.64 -24.82 -13.47
C LYS A 95 60.75 -25.04 -12.25
N SER A 96 61.33 -25.10 -11.05
CA SER A 96 60.57 -25.26 -9.80
C SER A 96 59.59 -24.09 -9.53
N ALA A 97 60.03 -22.85 -9.75
CA ALA A 97 59.15 -21.68 -9.64
C ALA A 97 58.02 -21.71 -10.67
N ASN A 98 58.29 -22.21 -11.89
CA ASN A 98 57.31 -22.33 -12.96
C ASN A 98 56.25 -23.40 -12.65
N GLU A 99 56.66 -24.56 -12.14
CA GLU A 99 55.74 -25.60 -11.68
C GLU A 99 54.80 -25.07 -10.58
N THR A 100 55.36 -24.31 -9.63
CA THR A 100 54.58 -23.66 -8.56
C THR A 100 53.61 -22.62 -9.13
N SER A 101 54.07 -21.78 -10.07
CA SER A 101 53.23 -20.78 -10.74
C SER A 101 52.06 -21.42 -11.50
N ILE A 102 52.30 -22.51 -12.22
CA ILE A 102 51.24 -23.26 -12.94
C ILE A 102 50.21 -23.82 -11.96
N ALA A 103 50.65 -24.46 -10.86
CA ALA A 103 49.75 -25.01 -9.86
C ALA A 103 48.87 -23.92 -9.20
N LEU A 104 49.48 -22.78 -8.85
CA LEU A 104 48.77 -21.62 -8.31
C LEU A 104 47.80 -21.02 -9.32
N LYS A 105 48.16 -20.97 -10.61
CA LYS A 105 47.28 -20.48 -11.66
C LYS A 105 46.03 -21.34 -11.81
N THR A 106 46.19 -22.66 -11.82
CA THR A 106 45.04 -23.59 -11.88
C THR A 106 44.11 -23.41 -10.69
N SER A 107 44.66 -23.29 -9.47
CA SER A 107 43.86 -23.01 -8.27
C SER A 107 43.17 -21.64 -8.35
N LEU A 108 43.86 -20.61 -8.86
CA LEU A 108 43.32 -19.27 -9.00
C LEU A 108 42.14 -19.24 -9.98
N ASP A 109 42.24 -19.93 -11.11
CA ASP A 109 41.17 -19.99 -12.12
C ASP A 109 39.91 -20.66 -11.60
N GLN A 110 40.07 -21.73 -10.81
CA GLN A 110 38.98 -22.37 -10.09
C GLN A 110 38.33 -21.40 -9.08
N GLN A 111 39.14 -20.69 -8.29
CA GLN A 111 38.66 -19.72 -7.31
C GLN A 111 37.92 -18.54 -7.98
N ILE A 112 38.41 -18.04 -9.12
CA ILE A 112 37.74 -16.99 -9.90
C ILE A 112 36.32 -17.42 -10.25
N THR A 113 36.17 -18.63 -10.82
CA THR A 113 34.88 -19.16 -11.26
C THR A 113 33.91 -19.33 -10.07
N GLN A 114 34.41 -19.82 -8.94
CA GLN A 114 33.64 -19.97 -7.72
C GLN A 114 33.19 -18.62 -7.16
N VAL A 115 34.10 -17.65 -7.05
CA VAL A 115 33.81 -16.30 -6.56
C VAL A 115 32.80 -15.59 -7.46
N GLU A 116 32.92 -15.72 -8.78
CA GLU A 116 31.93 -15.16 -9.71
C GLU A 116 30.54 -15.77 -9.52
N THR A 117 30.46 -17.08 -9.33
CA THR A 117 29.21 -17.79 -9.06
C THR A 117 28.57 -17.31 -7.75
N LEU A 118 29.38 -17.16 -6.70
CA LEU A 118 28.95 -16.64 -5.41
C LEU A 118 28.45 -15.19 -5.52
N LYS A 119 29.15 -14.32 -6.25
CA LYS A 119 28.71 -12.93 -6.50
C LYS A 119 27.38 -12.87 -7.24
N LYS A 120 27.21 -13.69 -8.30
CA LYS A 120 25.93 -13.77 -9.03
C LYS A 120 24.79 -14.24 -8.12
N SER A 121 25.05 -15.26 -7.30
CA SER A 121 24.06 -15.78 -6.35
C SER A 121 23.68 -14.74 -5.29
N LEU A 122 24.65 -13.95 -4.83
CA LEU A 122 24.42 -12.85 -3.89
C LEU A 122 23.49 -11.78 -4.50
N ILE A 123 23.76 -11.33 -5.73
CA ILE A 123 22.91 -10.35 -6.43
C ILE A 123 21.49 -10.88 -6.62
N GLN A 124 21.34 -12.16 -6.98
CA GLN A 124 20.03 -12.79 -7.10
C GLN A 124 19.28 -12.83 -5.77
N LEU A 125 19.98 -13.11 -4.67
CA LEU A 125 19.38 -13.11 -3.34
C LEU A 125 18.92 -11.70 -2.94
N GLU A 126 19.74 -10.68 -3.19
CA GLU A 126 19.40 -9.28 -2.95
C GLU A 126 18.14 -8.86 -3.71
N SER A 127 18.03 -9.23 -5.00
CA SER A 127 16.83 -8.99 -5.81
C SER A 127 15.59 -9.68 -5.22
N LYS A 128 15.71 -10.95 -4.83
CA LYS A 128 14.59 -11.69 -4.23
C LYS A 128 14.15 -11.08 -2.90
N ILE A 129 15.08 -10.64 -2.06
CA ILE A 129 14.75 -9.97 -0.80
C ILE A 129 14.00 -8.66 -1.07
N ALA A 130 14.40 -7.88 -2.08
CA ALA A 130 13.69 -6.68 -2.49
C ALA A 130 12.27 -6.99 -2.99
N GLU A 131 12.10 -8.04 -3.79
CA GLU A 131 10.78 -8.51 -4.23
C GLU A 131 9.90 -8.94 -3.05
N TYR A 132 10.44 -9.67 -2.07
CA TYR A 132 9.71 -10.08 -0.88
C TYR A 132 9.32 -8.89 0.00
N LYS A 133 10.17 -7.86 0.10
CA LYS A 133 9.84 -6.62 0.80
C LYS A 133 8.64 -5.93 0.14
N ASN A 134 8.64 -5.78 -1.18
CA ASN A 134 7.51 -5.20 -1.92
C ASN A 134 6.22 -6.02 -1.75
N LYS A 135 6.33 -7.35 -1.79
CA LYS A 135 5.19 -8.24 -1.53
C LYS A 135 4.66 -8.10 -0.10
N LYS A 136 5.54 -7.97 0.90
CA LYS A 136 5.16 -7.71 2.30
C LYS A 136 4.34 -6.42 2.39
N ASP A 137 4.83 -5.32 1.80
CA ASP A 137 4.15 -4.02 1.86
C ASP A 137 2.79 -4.06 1.15
N MET A 138 2.69 -4.76 0.01
CA MET A 138 1.42 -5.00 -0.68
C MET A 138 0.44 -5.82 0.18
N LEU A 139 0.91 -6.91 0.80
CA LEU A 139 0.08 -7.75 1.66
C LEU A 139 -0.39 -6.99 2.91
N ARG A 140 0.47 -6.17 3.50
CA ARG A 140 0.13 -5.29 4.62
C ARG A 140 -0.97 -4.30 4.26
N ALA A 141 -0.86 -3.67 3.09
CA ALA A 141 -1.89 -2.75 2.59
C ALA A 141 -3.24 -3.48 2.38
N ARG A 142 -3.21 -4.69 1.80
CA ARG A 142 -4.42 -5.52 1.61
C ARG A 142 -5.04 -5.96 2.94
N ILE A 143 -4.23 -6.39 3.91
CA ILE A 143 -4.69 -6.76 5.25
C ILE A 143 -5.32 -5.54 5.94
N THR A 144 -4.71 -4.36 5.82
CA THR A 144 -5.23 -3.12 6.40
C THR A 144 -6.56 -2.72 5.74
N ALA A 145 -6.65 -2.80 4.41
CA ALA A 145 -7.89 -2.53 3.68
C ALA A 145 -9.00 -3.53 4.05
N ALA A 146 -8.68 -4.83 4.15
CA ALA A 146 -9.61 -5.86 4.58
C ALA A 146 -10.10 -5.63 6.02
N LYS A 147 -9.20 -5.31 6.95
CA LYS A 147 -9.55 -4.94 8.34
C LYS A 147 -10.44 -3.69 8.38
N ALA A 148 -10.16 -2.66 7.58
CA ALA A 148 -11.00 -1.47 7.49
C ALA A 148 -12.40 -1.79 6.94
N GLN A 149 -12.48 -2.67 5.92
CA GLN A 149 -13.76 -3.10 5.35
C GLN A 149 -14.56 -3.99 6.31
N GLU A 150 -13.89 -4.86 7.08
CA GLU A 150 -14.52 -5.63 8.16
C GLU A 150 -15.00 -4.71 9.28
N GLN A 151 -14.21 -3.71 9.67
CA GLN A 151 -14.64 -2.69 10.64
C GLN A 151 -15.85 -1.91 10.14
N ILE A 152 -15.85 -1.42 8.90
CA ILE A 152 -17.01 -0.75 8.30
C ILE A 152 -18.20 -1.70 8.22
N GLY A 153 -18.01 -2.95 7.79
CA GLY A 153 -19.07 -3.95 7.74
C GLY A 153 -19.66 -4.26 9.12
N SER A 154 -18.81 -4.37 10.14
CA SER A 154 -19.23 -4.57 11.54
C SER A 154 -19.92 -3.32 12.11
N MET A 155 -19.48 -2.11 11.74
CA MET A 155 -20.13 -0.86 12.10
C MET A 155 -21.48 -0.72 11.40
N VAL A 156 -21.59 -1.02 10.11
CA VAL A 156 -22.86 -1.01 9.36
C VAL A 156 -23.80 -2.08 9.89
N THR A 157 -23.30 -3.27 10.23
CA THR A 157 -24.10 -4.33 10.86
C THR A 157 -24.55 -3.92 12.27
N ASN A 158 -23.67 -3.29 13.06
CA ASN A 158 -23.99 -2.76 14.38
C ASN A 158 -24.91 -1.52 14.30
N MET A 159 -24.84 -0.73 13.24
CA MET A 159 -25.75 0.40 12.96
C MET A 159 -27.12 -0.10 12.49
N ASN A 160 -27.17 -1.18 11.68
CA ASN A 160 -28.41 -1.91 11.38
C ASN A 160 -28.98 -2.63 12.62
N SER A 161 -28.15 -2.87 13.65
CA SER A 161 -28.54 -3.51 14.92
C SER A 161 -28.93 -2.52 16.03
N ASN A 162 -28.71 -1.21 15.91
CA ASN A 162 -28.97 -0.27 17.00
C ASN A 162 -30.02 0.78 16.64
N SER A 163 -31.24 0.51 17.11
CA SER A 163 -32.15 1.36 17.90
C SER A 163 -32.39 2.85 17.59
N ALA A 164 -31.59 3.54 16.77
CA ALA A 164 -31.68 4.98 16.56
C ALA A 164 -32.86 5.36 15.64
N MET A 165 -33.10 4.63 14.54
CA MET A 165 -34.30 4.82 13.73
C MET A 165 -35.57 4.36 14.47
N ALA A 166 -35.53 3.21 15.15
CA ALA A 166 -36.66 2.73 15.95
C ALA A 166 -36.95 3.61 17.18
N ALA A 167 -35.95 4.32 17.72
CA ALA A 167 -36.16 5.33 18.77
C ALA A 167 -36.73 6.63 18.21
N PHE A 168 -36.39 6.99 16.97
CA PHE A 168 -36.98 8.13 16.27
C PHE A 168 -38.47 7.89 15.98
N GLU A 169 -38.83 6.73 15.43
CA GLU A 169 -40.23 6.35 15.18
C GLU A 169 -41.07 6.32 16.48
N ARG A 170 -40.53 5.77 17.58
CA ARG A 170 -41.23 5.80 18.88
C ARG A 170 -41.38 7.21 19.45
N MET A 171 -40.45 8.12 19.15
CA MET A 171 -40.52 9.50 19.58
C MET A 171 -41.56 10.27 18.76
N GLU A 172 -41.61 10.04 17.45
CA GLU A 172 -42.62 10.59 16.54
C GLU A 172 -44.03 10.12 16.94
N GLU A 173 -44.23 8.84 17.21
CA GLU A 173 -45.51 8.30 17.68
C GLU A 173 -45.94 8.92 19.02
N LYS A 174 -44.98 9.16 19.93
CA LYS A 174 -45.25 9.78 21.23
C LYS A 174 -45.59 11.27 21.10
N VAL A 175 -44.98 11.99 20.16
CA VAL A 175 -45.32 13.38 19.83
C VAL A 175 -46.71 13.46 19.23
N LEU A 176 -47.03 12.62 18.24
CA LEU A 176 -48.37 12.54 17.65
C LEU A 176 -49.45 12.25 18.71
N MET A 177 -49.17 11.33 19.65
CA MET A 177 -50.10 11.03 20.74
C MET A 177 -50.25 12.20 21.73
N GLN A 178 -49.20 12.98 21.97
CA GLN A 178 -49.26 14.19 22.79
C GLN A 178 -50.01 15.32 22.08
N GLU A 179 -49.82 15.51 20.78
CA GLU A 179 -50.57 16.48 19.97
C GLU A 179 -52.06 16.12 19.92
N ALA A 180 -52.40 14.85 19.69
CA ALA A 180 -53.78 14.38 19.74
C ALA A 180 -54.42 14.58 21.13
N ARG A 181 -53.67 14.34 22.21
CA ARG A 181 -54.13 14.65 23.57
C ARG A 181 -54.34 16.15 23.79
N ALA A 182 -53.42 16.99 23.34
CA ALA A 182 -53.52 18.44 23.44
C ALA A 182 -54.72 18.99 22.64
N GLN A 183 -54.99 18.46 21.45
CA GLN A 183 -56.19 18.78 20.68
C GLN A 183 -57.46 18.33 21.40
N SER A 184 -57.50 17.13 21.99
CA SER A 184 -58.67 16.67 22.74
C SER A 184 -58.94 17.48 24.01
N THR A 185 -57.90 18.02 24.66
CA THR A 185 -58.07 18.92 25.82
C THR A 185 -58.47 20.32 25.40
N ALA A 186 -58.02 20.80 24.24
CA ALA A 186 -58.50 22.06 23.66
C ALA A 186 -59.98 21.97 23.26
N GLU A 187 -60.43 20.83 22.72
CA GLU A 187 -61.86 20.58 22.44
C GLU A 187 -62.68 20.44 23.73
N LEU A 188 -62.15 19.79 24.78
CA LEU A 188 -62.82 19.69 26.08
C LEU A 188 -62.95 21.05 26.80
N VAL A 189 -61.92 21.90 26.71
CA VAL A 189 -61.92 23.25 27.30
C VAL A 189 -62.78 24.22 26.45
N GLY A 190 -62.82 24.03 25.13
CA GLY A 190 -63.76 24.73 24.25
C GLY A 190 -65.22 24.41 24.59
N ALA A 191 -65.54 23.13 24.82
CA ALA A 191 -66.87 22.71 25.24
C ALA A 191 -67.26 23.24 26.64
N ASP A 192 -66.29 23.36 27.56
CA ASP A 192 -66.53 23.90 28.92
C ASP A 192 -66.71 25.44 28.91
N LEU A 193 -66.01 26.17 28.03
CA LEU A 193 -66.18 27.62 27.85
C LEU A 193 -67.47 27.96 27.10
N ASP A 194 -67.82 27.25 26.03
CA ASP A 194 -69.10 27.45 25.32
C ASP A 194 -70.30 27.13 26.23
N SER A 195 -70.19 26.13 27.11
CA SER A 195 -71.24 25.84 28.10
C SER A 195 -71.37 26.92 29.19
N GLN A 196 -70.29 27.65 29.47
CA GLN A 196 -70.27 28.77 30.41
C GLN A 196 -70.77 30.08 29.75
N PHE A 197 -70.53 30.29 28.45
CA PHE A 197 -71.09 31.40 27.69
C PHE A 197 -72.58 31.20 27.36
N ALA A 198 -73.02 29.98 27.04
CA ALA A 198 -74.44 29.66 26.86
C ALA A 198 -75.28 29.87 28.15
N ARG A 199 -74.64 29.83 29.33
CA ARG A 199 -75.29 30.19 30.61
C ARG A 199 -75.29 31.70 30.89
N LEU A 200 -74.49 32.48 30.17
CA LEU A 200 -74.42 33.95 30.22
C LEU A 200 -75.31 34.63 29.15
N GLU A 201 -75.57 33.95 28.03
CA GLU A 201 -76.47 34.41 26.95
C GLU A 201 -77.97 34.13 27.22
N GLY A 202 -78.31 33.50 28.36
CA GLY A 202 -79.69 33.24 28.78
C GLY A 202 -80.43 34.42 29.44
N SER A 203 -79.99 35.67 29.22
CA SER A 203 -80.57 36.87 29.85
C SER A 203 -80.58 38.07 28.89
N SER A 204 -81.79 38.38 28.41
CA SER A 204 -82.27 39.63 27.79
C SER A 204 -82.26 39.74 26.24
N ASP A 205 -83.49 39.82 25.74
CA ASP A 205 -83.97 40.48 24.51
C ASP A 205 -83.76 39.81 23.14
N ILE A 206 -84.65 38.85 22.87
CA ILE A 206 -84.93 38.28 21.55
C ILE A 206 -85.99 39.07 20.75
N ASP A 207 -86.64 40.11 21.29
CA ASP A 207 -87.85 40.65 20.62
C ASP A 207 -87.69 42.00 19.87
N ASP A 208 -86.59 42.75 20.03
CA ASP A 208 -86.56 44.14 19.49
C ASP A 208 -85.80 44.34 18.16
N GLU A 209 -84.93 43.42 17.72
CA GLU A 209 -84.19 43.59 16.45
C GLU A 209 -84.77 42.79 15.27
N LEU A 210 -85.83 42.01 15.49
CA LEU A 210 -86.58 41.31 14.44
C LEU A 210 -87.42 42.27 13.55
N ALA A 211 -87.59 43.53 13.97
CA ALA A 211 -88.40 44.52 13.28
C ALA A 211 -87.58 45.56 12.47
N ALA A 212 -86.29 45.77 12.78
CA ALA A 212 -85.57 46.95 12.29
C ALA A 212 -84.81 46.77 10.96
N LEU A 213 -84.42 45.55 10.56
CA LEU A 213 -83.61 45.38 9.34
C LEU A 213 -84.18 44.43 8.28
N LYS A 214 -85.51 44.22 8.31
CA LYS A 214 -86.29 43.77 7.14
C LYS A 214 -86.44 44.86 6.06
N ALA A 215 -85.84 46.04 6.27
CA ALA A 215 -86.07 47.24 5.47
C ALA A 215 -84.84 47.82 4.76
N SER A 216 -83.65 47.19 4.79
CA SER A 216 -82.50 47.65 4.01
C SER A 216 -81.96 46.58 3.05
N ILE A 217 -82.83 46.24 2.09
CA ILE A 217 -82.51 46.31 0.66
C ILE A 217 -81.38 45.37 0.17
N LEU A 218 -81.84 44.24 -0.37
CA LEU A 218 -81.62 43.86 -1.76
C LEU A 218 -80.24 43.28 -2.18
N SER A 219 -80.28 41.96 -2.41
CA SER A 219 -79.71 41.24 -3.56
C SER A 219 -78.25 40.77 -3.55
N PRO A 220 -77.96 39.66 -4.29
CA PRO A 220 -77.23 38.53 -3.71
C PRO A 220 -76.00 38.05 -4.51
N ALA A 221 -75.17 37.24 -3.84
CA ALA A 221 -74.43 36.07 -4.36
C ALA A 221 -73.27 36.32 -5.40
N PRO A 222 -72.53 35.30 -5.85
CA PRO A 222 -71.60 34.41 -5.10
C PRO A 222 -70.26 34.17 -5.87
N THR A 223 -69.09 33.95 -5.24
CA THR A 223 -68.36 32.64 -5.17
C THR A 223 -67.56 32.23 -6.47
N PRO A 224 -66.75 31.13 -6.52
CA PRO A 224 -65.28 31.13 -6.63
C PRO A 224 -64.72 30.09 -7.67
N LYS A 225 -63.53 29.48 -7.42
CA LYS A 225 -62.85 28.29 -8.04
C LYS A 225 -61.86 28.58 -9.18
N GLY A 226 -60.79 27.82 -9.43
CA GLY A 226 -60.25 26.52 -8.95
C GLY A 226 -58.84 26.33 -9.56
N GLU A 227 -57.89 25.65 -8.89
CA GLU A 227 -57.48 24.23 -9.05
C GLU A 227 -56.33 23.95 -10.07
N LEU A 228 -55.43 23.06 -9.63
CA LEU A 228 -54.13 22.54 -10.13
C LEU A 228 -54.26 21.55 -11.34
N PRO A 229 -53.24 20.73 -11.76
CA PRO A 229 -51.79 20.86 -12.12
C PRO A 229 -51.56 20.20 -13.55
N PRO A 230 -50.54 19.36 -13.92
CA PRO A 230 -49.10 19.17 -13.61
C PRO A 230 -48.16 19.07 -14.86
N ALA A 231 -46.84 18.85 -14.62
CA ALA A 231 -45.81 18.15 -15.45
C ALA A 231 -45.46 18.75 -16.85
N GLU A 232 -44.27 18.66 -17.46
CA GLU A 232 -42.99 17.97 -17.25
C GLU A 232 -41.96 18.57 -18.24
N SER A 233 -40.67 18.36 -17.96
CA SER A 233 -39.55 18.18 -18.93
C SER A 233 -38.96 19.33 -19.77
N SER A 234 -37.63 19.50 -19.58
CA SER A 234 -36.58 19.80 -20.58
C SER A 234 -36.63 21.19 -21.26
N SER A 235 -35.57 21.92 -21.55
CA SER A 235 -34.13 21.70 -21.70
C SER A 235 -33.47 23.08 -21.76
N SER A 236 -32.24 23.22 -21.28
CA SER A 236 -31.34 24.27 -21.80
C SER A 236 -29.90 23.96 -21.41
N SER A 237 -29.12 23.57 -22.41
CA SER A 237 -27.66 23.57 -22.36
C SER A 237 -27.15 24.92 -22.84
N GLN A 238 -26.32 25.58 -22.04
CA GLN A 238 -25.43 26.64 -22.52
C GLN A 238 -24.16 26.67 -21.64
N LYS A 239 -23.01 26.66 -22.34
CA LYS A 239 -21.68 27.24 -22.03
C LYS A 239 -21.37 27.54 -20.55
N ASP A 240 -20.21 27.19 -20.00
CA ASP A 240 -18.93 27.73 -20.46
C ASP A 240 -17.72 27.08 -19.75
N GLN A 241 -16.58 27.22 -20.43
CA GLN A 241 -15.17 27.02 -20.12
C GLN A 241 -14.72 26.85 -18.65
N SER A 242 -13.75 25.95 -18.40
CA SER A 242 -12.34 26.34 -18.23
C SER A 242 -11.38 25.19 -17.84
N LYS A 243 -10.31 25.07 -18.65
CA LYS A 243 -8.91 24.75 -18.32
C LYS A 243 -8.61 23.52 -17.43
N PHE A 244 -8.29 22.41 -18.09
CA PHE A 244 -7.16 21.55 -17.70
C PHE A 244 -6.04 21.76 -18.72
N ALA A 245 -4.86 22.15 -18.24
CA ALA A 245 -3.61 22.09 -19.00
C ALA A 245 -2.64 21.24 -18.19
N GLU A 246 -2.15 20.19 -18.83
CA GLU A 246 -1.25 19.18 -18.33
C GLU A 246 0.16 19.74 -18.08
N PRO A 247 0.87 19.30 -17.01
CA PRO A 247 2.27 19.63 -16.80
C PRO A 247 3.26 18.63 -17.46
N VAL A 248 2.82 17.73 -18.34
CA VAL A 248 3.62 16.55 -18.74
C VAL A 248 4.47 16.78 -20.00
N ASP A 249 4.14 17.78 -20.82
CA ASP A 249 4.91 18.07 -22.06
C ASP A 249 6.17 18.93 -21.84
N ALA A 250 6.28 19.62 -20.70
CA ALA A 250 7.45 20.42 -20.36
C ALA A 250 8.66 19.56 -19.91
N GLU A 251 8.40 18.43 -19.25
CA GLU A 251 9.46 17.53 -18.78
C GLU A 251 10.06 16.66 -19.91
N LEU A 252 9.28 16.40 -20.98
CA LEU A 252 9.75 15.63 -22.13
C LEU A 252 10.74 16.39 -23.03
N GLU A 253 10.66 17.73 -23.07
CA GLU A 253 11.62 18.56 -23.80
C GLU A 253 12.96 18.74 -23.06
N GLU A 254 12.96 18.72 -21.72
CA GLU A 254 14.20 18.80 -20.93
C GLU A 254 15.05 17.53 -21.05
N LEU A 255 14.42 16.34 -21.10
CA LEU A 255 15.11 15.06 -21.31
C LEU A 255 15.73 14.93 -22.71
N ARG A 256 15.16 15.57 -23.73
CA ARG A 256 15.73 15.59 -25.08
C ARG A 256 16.98 16.47 -25.18
N LYS A 257 17.03 17.59 -24.45
CA LYS A 257 18.18 18.50 -24.46
C LYS A 257 19.41 17.97 -23.71
N GLN A 258 19.24 17.03 -22.78
CA GLN A 258 20.35 16.41 -22.06
C GLN A 258 21.05 15.29 -22.84
N LEU A 259 20.37 14.65 -23.79
CA LEU A 259 20.94 13.56 -24.61
C LEU A 259 21.83 14.06 -25.76
N ASP A 260 21.66 15.32 -26.21
CA ASP A 260 22.49 15.93 -27.27
C ASP A 260 23.79 16.59 -26.76
N LYS A 261 24.09 16.47 -25.45
CA LYS A 261 25.32 17.02 -24.83
C LYS A 261 26.30 15.95 -24.33
N LEU A 262 26.12 14.70 -24.74
CA LEU A 262 27.09 13.59 -24.61
C LEU A 262 27.64 13.24 -26.00
#